data_AF-A0A318E0S1-F1
#
_entry.id   AF-A0A318E0S1-F1
#
_cell.length_a   1.000
_cell.length_b   1.000
_cell.length_c   1.000
_cell.angle_alpha   90.00
_cell.angle_beta   90.00
_cell.angle_gamma   90.00
#
_symmetry.space_group_name_H-M   'P 1'
#
loop_
_entity.id
_entity.type
_entity.pdbx_description
1 polymer ?
#
loop_
_entity_poly.entity_id
_entity_poly.type
_entity_poly.pdbx_seq_one_letter_code
_entity_poly.pdbx_strand_id
1 'polypeptide(L)' 'MTWQPGQPVLTASDESEWQAWRRARKLEQQRKRRKANPRIDYYPSKEARAVIESLWQPCAGGDYSSVIDSLVLASADLPE' A
#
# COMPACT_ATOMS: atom_id res chain seq x y z
N MET A 1 -14.46 -17.46 16.45
CA MET A 1 -13.67 -16.23 16.64
C MET A 1 -14.05 -15.64 17.99
N THR A 2 -13.41 -16.17 19.02
CA THR A 2 -13.59 -15.79 20.42
C THR A 2 -12.54 -14.76 20.87
N TRP A 3 -11.34 -14.80 20.30
CA TRP A 3 -10.27 -13.83 20.47
C TRP A 3 -10.62 -12.47 19.85
N GLN A 4 -10.37 -11.38 20.59
CA GLN A 4 -10.66 -10.01 20.21
C GLN A 4 -9.39 -9.14 20.12
N PRO A 5 -9.39 -8.07 19.30
CA PRO A 5 -8.26 -7.15 19.20
C PRO A 5 -7.88 -6.56 20.57
N GLY A 6 -6.60 -6.62 20.91
CA GLY A 6 -6.08 -6.14 22.19
C GLY A 6 -6.06 -7.19 23.30
N GLN A 7 -6.63 -8.39 23.08
CA GLN A 7 -6.46 -9.51 24.00
C GLN A 7 -5.08 -10.18 23.82
N PRO A 8 -4.50 -10.74 24.88
CA PRO A 8 -3.27 -11.51 24.77
C PRO A 8 -3.50 -12.79 23.94
N VAL A 9 -2.44 -13.24 23.27
CA VAL A 9 -2.43 -14.52 22.52
C VAL A 9 -1.67 -15.53 23.39
N LEU A 10 -2.39 -16.41 24.07
CA LEU A 10 -1.80 -17.31 25.09
C LEU A 10 -1.85 -18.78 24.68
N THR A 11 -2.81 -19.15 23.84
CA THR A 11 -3.04 -20.51 23.39
C THR A 11 -2.88 -20.64 21.88
N ALA A 12 -2.71 -21.88 21.39
CA ALA A 12 -2.71 -22.16 19.96
C ALA A 12 -4.06 -21.78 19.29
N SER A 13 -5.17 -21.86 20.04
CA SER A 13 -6.47 -21.39 19.57
C SER A 13 -6.45 -19.88 19.36
N ASP A 14 -5.96 -19.11 20.34
CA ASP A 14 -5.83 -17.66 20.23
C ASP A 14 -4.95 -17.26 19.04
N GLU A 15 -3.85 -17.99 18.81
CA GLU A 15 -2.95 -17.71 17.69
C GLU A 15 -3.67 -17.89 16.35
N SER A 16 -4.45 -18.98 16.21
CA SER A 16 -5.23 -19.25 15.00
C SER A 16 -6.29 -18.17 14.75
N GLU A 17 -6.96 -17.72 15.80
CA GLU A 17 -8.00 -16.69 15.73
C GLU A 17 -7.38 -15.31 15.47
N TRP A 18 -6.27 -14.97 16.13
CA TRP A 18 -5.50 -13.75 15.87
C TRP A 18 -5.01 -13.67 14.43
N GLN A 19 -4.47 -14.77 13.89
CA GLN A 19 -4.06 -14.87 12.48
C GLN A 19 -5.23 -14.62 11.54
N ALA A 20 -6.37 -15.24 11.79
CA ALA A 20 -7.58 -15.03 10.99
C ALA A 20 -8.05 -13.57 11.05
N TRP A 21 -8.00 -12.94 12.23
CA TRP A 21 -8.39 -11.53 12.41
C TRP A 21 -7.44 -10.62 11.63
N ARG A 22 -6.12 -10.84 11.76
CA ARG A 22 -5.10 -10.06 11.07
C ARG A 22 -5.28 -10.11 9.56
N ARG A 23 -5.60 -11.28 9.00
CA ARG A 23 -5.89 -11.47 7.57
C ARG A 23 -7.16 -10.72 7.17
N ALA A 24 -8.25 -10.87 7.91
CA ALA A 24 -9.52 -10.19 7.65
C ALA A 24 -9.36 -8.66 7.68
N ARG A 25 -8.68 -8.13 8.70
CA ARG A 25 -8.35 -6.71 8.84
C ARG A 25 -7.51 -6.18 7.68
N LYS A 26 -6.50 -6.92 7.24
CA LYS A 26 -5.68 -6.56 6.06
C LYS A 26 -6.52 -6.48 4.79
N LEU A 27 -7.43 -7.45 4.57
CA LEU A 27 -8.34 -7.46 3.42
C LEU A 27 -9.32 -6.27 3.48
N GLU A 28 -9.89 -5.97 4.64
CA GLU A 28 -10.76 -4.81 4.81
C GLU A 28 -10.03 -3.50 4.50
N GLN A 29 -8.80 -3.33 5.01
CA GLN A 29 -7.95 -2.18 4.68
C GLN A 29 -7.65 -2.10 3.18
N GLN A 30 -7.45 -3.23 2.51
CA GLN A 30 -7.26 -3.26 1.06
C GLN A 30 -8.54 -2.84 0.32
N ARG A 31 -9.72 -3.32 0.75
CA ARG A 31 -11.01 -2.89 0.20
C ARG A 31 -11.24 -1.39 0.37
N LYS A 32 -11.01 -0.86 1.58
CA LYS A 32 -11.10 0.58 1.87
C LYS A 32 -10.18 1.40 0.97
N ARG A 33 -8.91 0.98 0.84
CA ARG A 33 -7.95 1.64 -0.07
C ARG A 33 -8.39 1.59 -1.52
N ARG A 34 -8.84 0.45 -2.04
CA ARG A 34 -9.33 0.31 -3.43
C ARG A 34 -10.61 1.10 -3.70
N LYS A 35 -11.43 1.34 -2.67
CA LYS A 35 -12.63 2.19 -2.78
C LYS A 35 -12.24 3.67 -2.91
N ALA A 36 -11.22 4.12 -2.18
CA ALA A 36 -10.77 5.52 -2.19
C ALA A 36 -9.82 5.83 -3.37
N ASN A 37 -8.94 4.89 -3.70
CA ASN A 37 -7.90 5.04 -4.70
C ASN A 37 -8.13 4.01 -5.81
N PRO A 38 -8.68 4.44 -6.97
CA PRO A 38 -8.81 3.56 -8.13
C PRO A 38 -7.47 2.92 -8.48
N ARG A 39 -7.50 1.63 -8.83
CA ARG A 39 -6.29 0.96 -9.31
C ARG A 39 -6.00 1.44 -10.72
N ILE A 40 -4.82 2.03 -10.91
CA ILE A 40 -4.29 2.42 -12.22
C ILE A 40 -3.22 1.40 -12.59
N ASP A 41 -3.46 0.61 -13.64
CA ASP A 41 -2.42 -0.23 -14.20
C ASP A 41 -1.53 0.65 -15.08
N TYR A 42 -0.34 0.97 -14.56
CA TYR A 42 0.64 1.83 -15.21
C TYR A 42 1.77 0.99 -15.82
N TYR A 43 1.95 1.11 -17.13
CA TYR A 43 2.98 0.43 -17.90
C TYR A 43 3.95 1.47 -18.48
N PRO A 44 5.03 1.83 -17.75
CA PRO A 44 5.98 2.84 -18.21
C PRO A 44 6.73 2.38 -19.45
N SER A 45 7.15 3.34 -20.28
CA SER A 45 8.19 3.07 -21.29
C SER A 45 9.51 2.67 -20.61
N LYS A 46 10.47 2.16 -21.38
CA LYS A 46 11.78 1.79 -20.84
C LYS A 46 12.50 2.99 -20.23
N GLU A 47 12.36 4.16 -20.85
CA GLU A 47 12.97 5.42 -20.43
C GLU A 47 12.35 5.91 -19.12
N ALA A 48 11.02 5.96 -19.04
CA ALA A 48 10.32 6.35 -17.80
C ALA A 48 10.63 5.38 -16.65
N ARG A 49 10.71 4.09 -16.94
CA ARG A 49 11.09 3.07 -15.95
C ARG A 49 12.50 3.30 -15.39
N ALA A 50 13.47 3.60 -16.26
CA ALA A 50 14.84 3.87 -15.82
C ALA A 50 14.92 5.10 -14.89
N VAL A 51 14.11 6.14 -15.15
CA VAL A 51 14.00 7.31 -14.27
C VAL A 51 13.35 6.94 -12.93
N ILE A 52 12.26 6.18 -12.94
CA ILE A 52 11.60 5.75 -11.69
C ILE A 52 12.54 4.88 -10.84
N GLU A 53 13.25 3.94 -11.46
CA GLU A 53 14.19 3.05 -10.76
C GLU A 53 15.40 3.81 -10.20
N SER A 54 15.86 4.89 -10.84
CA SER A 54 16.99 5.69 -10.32
C SER A 54 16.60 6.59 -9.15
N LEU A 55 15.32 6.97 -9.05
CA LEU A 55 14.77 7.78 -7.95
C LEU A 55 14.25 6.93 -6.79
N TRP A 56 14.00 5.64 -7.02
CA TRP A 56 13.48 4.73 -6.01
C TRP A 56 14.45 4.55 -4.84
N GLN A 57 13.91 4.49 -3.63
CA GLN A 57 14.65 4.21 -2.42
C GLN A 57 13.84 3.28 -1.49
N PRO A 58 14.48 2.37 -0.74
CA PRO A 58 13.80 1.47 0.19
C PRO A 58 13.40 2.16 1.51
N CYS A 59 12.72 3.31 1.41
CA CYS A 59 12.24 4.11 2.52
C CYS A 59 10.79 4.56 2.29
N ALA A 60 10.11 5.04 3.33
CA ALA A 60 8.77 5.61 3.19
C ALA A 60 8.83 6.88 2.31
N GLY A 61 8.02 6.93 1.25
CA GLY A 61 8.04 8.02 0.27
C GLY A 61 9.03 7.81 -0.89
N GLY A 62 9.89 6.79 -0.82
CA GLY A 62 10.79 6.40 -1.90
C GLY A 62 10.27 5.26 -2.78
N ASP A 63 9.06 4.74 -2.50
CA ASP A 63 8.45 3.69 -3.31
C ASP A 63 7.96 4.21 -4.68
N TYR A 64 7.73 3.29 -5.62
CA TYR A 64 7.34 3.67 -6.98
C TYR A 64 6.10 4.55 -7.05
N SER A 65 5.09 4.36 -6.19
CA SER A 65 3.89 5.19 -6.27
C SER A 65 4.20 6.63 -5.87
N SER A 66 5.00 6.81 -4.81
CA SER A 66 5.43 8.13 -4.34
C SER A 66 6.35 8.85 -5.35
N VAL A 67 7.26 8.12 -5.99
CA VAL A 67 8.13 8.67 -7.05
C VAL A 67 7.30 9.09 -8.27
N ILE A 68 6.38 8.24 -8.73
CA ILE A 68 5.50 8.55 -9.85
C ILE A 68 4.64 9.79 -9.54
N ASP A 69 4.04 9.85 -8.35
CA ASP A 69 3.21 10.98 -7.92
C ASP A 69 4.01 12.29 -7.92
N SER A 70 5.24 12.26 -7.41
CA SER A 70 6.14 13.42 -7.41
C SER A 70 6.48 13.90 -8.82
N LEU A 71 6.75 12.97 -9.75
CA LEU A 71 7.02 13.30 -11.16
C LEU A 71 5.79 13.90 -11.85
N VAL A 72 4.59 13.37 -11.56
CA VAL A 72 3.33 13.90 -12.10
C VAL A 72 3.08 15.30 -11.58
N LEU A 73 3.19 15.54 -10.27
CA LEU A 73 3.00 16.85 -9.67
C LEU A 73 4.03 17.88 -10.17
N ALA A 74 5.29 17.48 -10.35
CA ALA A 74 6.33 18.35 -10.87
C ALA A 74 6.13 18.75 -12.34
N SER A 75 5.39 17.95 -13.11
CA SER A 75 5.11 18.19 -14.54
C SER A 75 3.72 18.77 -14.80
N ALA A 76 2.84 18.77 -13.79
CA ALA A 76 1.54 19.39 -13.89
C ALA A 76 1.69 20.91 -13.78
N ASP A 77 1.60 21.61 -14.92
CA ASP A 77 1.21 23.02 -14.94
C ASP A 77 -0.25 23.09 -14.46
N LEU A 78 -0.44 23.12 -13.14
CA LEU A 78 -1.76 23.27 -12.54
C LEU A 78 -2.20 24.73 -12.72
N PRO A 79 -3.31 25.02 -13.45
CA PRO A 79 -3.88 26.35 -13.41
C PRO A 79 -4.34 26.66 -11.97
N GLU A 80 -4.04 27.88 -11.51
CA GLU A 80 -4.46 28.43 -10.20
C GLU A 80 -5.95 28.29 -9.91
#